data_AF-A0A4Y2E4F4-F1
#
_entry.id   AF-A0A4Y2E4F4-F1
#
_cell.length_a   1.000
_cell.length_b   1.000
_cell.length_c   1.000
_cell.angle_alpha   90.00
_cell.angle_beta   90.00
_cell.angle_gamma   90.00
#
_symmetry.space_group_name_H-M   'P 1'
#
loop_
_entity.id
_entity.type
_entity.pdbx_description
1 polymer ?
#
loop_
_entity_poly.entity_id
_entity_poly.type
_entity_poly.pdbx_seq_one_letter_code
_entity_poly.pdbx_strand_id
1 'polypeptide(L)'
;MVTVESKKSKSSKLKPAVVADYNNTMGGVDKADQCLSYYPVARNQQRNYYKKIFRYLLSQAVWNAFVIFKKNGGKMRQVEFRMKLIERLIEVTVCNPSTRRGPFPKSEENVVRLTGRHFPSYVDESESR
;
A
#
# COMPACT_ATOMS: atom_id res chain seq x y z
N MET A 1 19.32 27.29 -28.31
CA MET A 1 17.91 27.75 -28.11
C MET A 1 17.00 26.73 -28.78
N VAL A 2 15.84 26.44 -28.20
CA VAL A 2 14.85 25.49 -28.73
C VAL A 2 13.48 26.16 -28.73
N THR A 3 12.69 25.89 -29.76
CA THR A 3 11.31 26.38 -29.87
C THR A 3 10.39 25.50 -29.02
N VAL A 4 9.69 26.10 -28.06
CA VAL A 4 8.75 25.43 -27.17
C VAL A 4 7.36 26.01 -27.39
N GLU A 5 6.39 25.14 -27.67
CA GLU A 5 4.98 25.53 -27.81
C GLU A 5 4.30 25.70 -26.44
N SER A 6 3.47 26.73 -26.32
CA SER A 6 2.62 26.91 -25.14
C SER A 6 1.44 25.96 -25.19
N LYS A 7 1.16 25.26 -24.07
CA LYS A 7 -0.02 24.37 -23.96
C LYS A 7 -1.34 25.13 -23.87
N LYS A 8 -1.32 26.41 -23.48
CA LYS A 8 -2.52 27.25 -23.30
C LYS A 8 -2.79 28.23 -24.45
N SER A 9 -1.78 28.51 -25.26
CA SER A 9 -1.88 29.42 -26.41
C SER A 9 -1.12 28.82 -27.58
N LYS A 10 -1.61 28.97 -28.82
CA LYS A 10 -0.89 28.55 -30.04
C LYS A 10 0.33 29.44 -30.36
N SER A 11 1.07 29.86 -29.35
CA SER A 11 2.26 30.70 -29.47
C SER A 11 3.50 29.86 -29.17
N SER A 12 4.48 29.90 -30.09
CA SER A 12 5.81 29.33 -29.87
C SER A 12 6.73 30.36 -29.19
N LYS A 13 7.60 29.89 -28.30
CA LYS A 13 8.62 30.72 -27.62
C LYS A 13 9.97 30.06 -27.72
N LEU A 14 11.02 30.85 -27.93
CA LEU A 14 12.40 30.38 -27.84
C LEU A 14 12.80 30.28 -26.36
N LYS A 15 13.33 29.13 -25.96
CA LYS A 15 13.87 28.88 -24.62
C LYS A 15 15.27 28.26 -24.71
N PRO A 16 16.12 28.42 -23.69
CA PRO A 16 17.35 27.64 -23.56
C PRO A 16 17.04 26.14 -23.55
N ALA A 17 17.90 25.33 -24.18
CA ALA A 17 17.70 23.88 -24.26
C ALA A 17 17.58 23.25 -22.86
N VAL A 18 18.46 23.65 -21.94
CA VAL A 18 18.44 23.20 -20.53
C VAL A 18 17.08 23.42 -19.84
N VAL A 19 16.41 24.53 -20.12
CA VAL A 19 15.09 24.83 -19.54
C VAL A 19 14.01 23.95 -20.16
N ALA A 20 14.10 23.65 -21.46
CA ALA A 20 13.18 22.75 -22.13
C ALA A 20 13.32 21.30 -21.58
N ASP A 21 14.55 20.81 -21.47
CA ASP A 21 14.85 19.46 -20.99
C ASP A 21 14.40 19.25 -19.54
N TYR A 22 14.67 20.23 -18.68
CA TYR A 22 14.21 20.21 -17.29
C TYR A 22 12.68 20.12 -17.21
N ASN A 23 11.96 21.00 -17.90
CA ASN A 23 10.49 21.01 -17.86
C ASN A 23 9.86 19.73 -18.44
N ASN A 24 10.53 19.09 -19.39
CA ASN A 24 10.07 17.84 -19.98
C ASN A 24 10.21 16.64 -19.01
N THR A 25 11.17 16.68 -18.09
CA THR A 25 11.55 15.54 -17.25
C THR A 25 11.16 15.67 -15.78
N MET A 26 11.09 16.90 -15.23
CA MET A 26 10.90 17.15 -13.80
C MET A 26 9.61 16.54 -13.20
N GLY A 27 8.55 16.40 -14.01
CA GLY A 27 7.23 15.95 -13.52
C GLY A 27 7.10 14.44 -13.30
N GLY A 28 8.19 13.68 -13.31
CA GLY A 28 8.15 12.23 -13.11
C GLY A 28 7.58 11.83 -11.74
N VAL A 29 8.03 12.50 -10.68
CA VAL A 29 7.60 12.24 -9.30
C VAL A 29 6.13 12.63 -9.10
N ASP A 30 5.75 13.85 -9.48
CA ASP A 30 4.36 14.34 -9.35
C ASP A 30 3.36 13.43 -10.07
N LYS A 31 3.72 12.92 -11.26
CA LYS A 31 2.88 11.98 -12.01
C LYS A 31 2.72 10.66 -11.27
N ALA A 32 3.80 10.12 -10.69
CA ALA A 32 3.72 8.89 -9.92
C ALA A 32 2.86 9.09 -8.66
N ASP A 33 3.04 10.19 -7.94
CA ASP A 33 2.24 10.54 -6.76
C ASP A 33 0.76 10.73 -7.12
N GLN A 34 0.47 11.39 -8.23
CA GLN A 34 -0.88 11.51 -8.77
C GLN A 34 -1.48 10.12 -9.05
N CYS A 35 -0.75 9.23 -9.71
CA CYS A 35 -1.20 7.85 -9.99
C CYS A 35 -1.48 7.03 -8.73
N LEU A 36 -0.72 7.24 -7.66
CA LEU A 36 -0.94 6.60 -6.36
C LEU A 36 -2.16 7.17 -5.64
N SER A 37 -2.39 8.48 -5.75
CA SER A 37 -3.52 9.17 -5.13
C SER A 37 -4.88 8.71 -5.65
N TYR A 38 -4.97 8.22 -6.90
CA TYR A 38 -6.22 7.71 -7.47
C TYR A 38 -6.75 6.45 -6.81
N TYR A 39 -5.87 5.65 -6.19
CA TYR A 39 -6.24 4.38 -5.56
C TYR A 39 -5.61 4.25 -4.16
N PRO A 40 -6.05 5.07 -3.20
CA PRO A 40 -5.45 5.13 -1.88
C PRO A 40 -5.73 3.85 -1.10
N VAL A 41 -4.68 3.15 -0.68
CA VAL A 41 -4.78 1.95 0.17
C VAL A 41 -4.71 2.29 1.66
N ALA A 42 -4.10 3.42 2.01
CA ALA A 42 -4.02 3.90 3.38
C ALA A 42 -5.35 4.51 3.83
N ARG A 43 -5.84 4.15 5.02
CA ARG A 43 -7.01 4.76 5.65
C ARG A 43 -6.61 6.00 6.43
N ASN A 44 -7.38 7.08 6.32
CA ASN A 44 -7.07 8.40 6.91
C ASN A 44 -6.92 8.37 8.45
N GLN A 45 -7.61 7.45 9.14
CA GLN A 45 -7.62 7.34 10.60
C GLN A 45 -6.72 6.20 11.13
N GLN A 46 -5.52 6.03 10.58
CA GLN A 46 -4.64 4.94 11.00
C GLN A 46 -3.70 5.35 12.15
N ARG A 47 -4.06 5.00 13.39
CA ARG A 47 -3.29 5.27 14.62
C ARG A 47 -1.88 4.66 14.63
N ASN A 48 -1.68 3.58 13.89
CA ASN A 48 -0.41 2.85 13.81
C ASN A 48 0.39 3.30 12.57
N TYR A 49 1.42 4.13 12.76
CA TYR A 49 2.20 4.73 11.67
C TYR A 49 2.89 3.69 10.77
N TYR A 50 3.42 2.60 11.34
CA TYR A 50 4.10 1.55 10.57
C TYR A 50 3.16 0.87 9.55
N LYS A 51 1.88 0.71 9.89
CA LYS A 51 0.86 0.20 8.95
C LYS A 51 0.62 1.17 7.80
N LYS A 52 0.80 2.48 8.02
CA LYS A 52 0.64 3.50 6.97
C LYS A 52 1.79 3.38 5.98
N ILE A 53 3.03 3.27 6.50
CA ILE A 53 4.23 3.05 5.69
C ILE A 53 4.10 1.76 4.86
N PHE A 54 3.72 0.64 5.48
CA PHE A 54 3.51 -0.63 4.78
C PHE A 54 2.51 -0.51 3.63
N ARG A 55 1.35 0.12 3.87
CA ARG A 55 0.32 0.31 2.82
C ARG A 55 0.81 1.21 1.69
N TYR A 56 1.61 2.23 2.00
CA TYR A 56 2.22 3.08 0.99
C TYR A 56 3.22 2.30 0.12
N LEU A 57 4.11 1.53 0.75
CA LEU A 57 5.05 0.66 0.04
C LEU A 57 4.33 -0.38 -0.82
N LEU A 58 3.22 -0.94 -0.33
CA LEU A 58 2.38 -1.86 -1.11
C LEU A 58 1.78 -1.17 -2.34
N SER A 59 1.24 0.04 -2.20
CA SER A 59 0.73 0.83 -3.34
C SER A 59 1.83 1.11 -4.37
N GLN A 60 3.04 1.46 -3.90
CA GLN A 60 4.21 1.69 -4.76
C GLN A 60 4.60 0.42 -5.51
N ALA A 61 4.64 -0.73 -4.83
CA ALA A 61 4.96 -2.02 -5.43
C ALA A 61 3.96 -2.39 -6.53
N VAL A 62 2.65 -2.20 -6.29
CA VAL A 62 1.61 -2.45 -7.30
C VAL A 62 1.75 -1.51 -8.50
N TRP A 63 2.08 -0.24 -8.27
CA TRP A 63 2.33 0.71 -9.35
C TRP A 63 3.55 0.32 -10.18
N ASN A 64 4.66 -0.03 -9.54
CA ASN A 64 5.88 -0.47 -10.20
C ASN A 64 5.63 -1.74 -11.03
N ALA A 65 4.90 -2.71 -10.48
CA ALA A 65 4.50 -3.93 -11.21
C ALA A 65 3.65 -3.59 -12.45
N PHE A 66 2.72 -2.65 -12.33
CA PHE A 66 1.94 -2.18 -13.48
C PHE A 66 2.81 -1.50 -14.55
N VAL A 67 3.78 -0.67 -14.16
CA VAL A 67 4.73 -0.05 -15.10
C VAL A 67 5.53 -1.11 -15.85
N ILE A 68 6.03 -2.15 -15.16
CA ILE A 68 6.72 -3.28 -15.79
C ILE A 68 5.79 -4.01 -16.77
N PHE A 69 4.55 -4.31 -16.35
CA PHE A 69 3.55 -4.94 -17.21
C PHE A 69 3.28 -4.13 -18.48
N LYS A 70 3.14 -2.80 -18.38
CA LYS A 70 2.97 -1.91 -19.53
C LYS A 70 4.19 -1.91 -20.46
N LYS A 71 5.40 -1.90 -19.89
CA LYS A 71 6.66 -1.99 -20.68
C LYS A 71 6.78 -3.31 -21.44
N ASN A 72 6.22 -4.39 -20.90
CA ASN A 72 6.20 -5.71 -21.53
C ASN A 72 5.04 -5.91 -22.53
N GLY A 73 4.45 -4.82 -23.06
CA GLY A 73 3.39 -4.88 -24.07
C GLY A 73 1.97 -5.04 -23.50
N GLY A 74 1.79 -4.95 -22.19
CA GLY A 74 0.49 -4.99 -21.54
C GLY A 74 -0.44 -3.87 -22.00
N LYS A 75 -1.64 -4.21 -22.48
CA LYS A 75 -2.63 -3.24 -22.98
C LYS A 75 -3.68 -2.82 -21.95
N MET A 76 -3.74 -3.53 -20.84
CA MET A 76 -4.72 -3.32 -19.77
C MET A 76 -4.64 -1.93 -19.14
N ARG A 77 -5.79 -1.40 -18.73
CA ARG A 77 -5.85 -0.19 -17.88
C ARG A 77 -5.43 -0.52 -16.45
N GLN A 78 -5.02 0.47 -15.68
CA GLN A 78 -4.55 0.26 -14.31
C GLN A 78 -5.61 -0.40 -13.40
N VAL A 79 -6.88 -0.01 -13.53
CA VAL A 79 -8.00 -0.62 -12.77
C VAL A 79 -8.11 -2.10 -13.05
N GLU A 80 -8.16 -2.47 -14.33
CA GLU A 80 -8.29 -3.86 -14.77
C GLU A 80 -7.09 -4.70 -14.30
N PHE A 81 -5.87 -4.14 -14.34
CA PHE A 81 -4.68 -4.81 -13.82
C PHE A 81 -4.79 -5.08 -12.32
N ARG A 82 -5.25 -4.09 -11.55
CA ARG A 82 -5.47 -4.24 -10.10
C ARG A 82 -6.56 -5.28 -9.79
N MET A 83 -7.66 -5.29 -10.53
CA MET A 83 -8.73 -6.28 -10.34
C MET A 83 -8.21 -7.70 -10.58
N LYS A 84 -7.51 -7.94 -11.69
CA LYS A 84 -6.90 -9.25 -11.94
C LYS A 84 -5.86 -9.65 -10.89
N LEU A 85 -5.07 -8.68 -10.42
CA LEU A 85 -4.11 -8.94 -9.35
C LEU A 85 -4.82 -9.38 -8.06
N ILE A 86 -5.93 -8.71 -7.70
CA ILE A 86 -6.74 -9.07 -6.53
C ILE A 86 -7.33 -10.47 -6.68
N GLU A 87 -7.95 -10.77 -7.83
CA GLU A 87 -8.51 -12.10 -8.13
C GLU A 87 -7.47 -13.20 -7.94
N ARG A 88 -6.29 -13.05 -8.53
CA ARG A 88 -5.19 -14.03 -8.40
C ARG A 88 -4.68 -14.18 -6.97
N LEU A 89 -4.57 -13.08 -6.22
CA LEU A 89 -4.15 -13.14 -4.82
C LEU A 89 -5.17 -13.90 -3.96
N ILE A 90 -6.46 -13.68 -4.20
CA ILE A 90 -7.53 -14.38 -3.49
C ILE A 90 -7.48 -15.88 -3.81
N GLU A 91 -7.41 -16.25 -5.09
CA GLU A 91 -7.30 -17.66 -5.52
C GLU A 91 -6.16 -18.39 -4.81
N VAL A 92 -4.96 -17.80 -4.78
CA VAL A 92 -3.79 -18.37 -4.10
C VAL A 92 -4.03 -18.57 -2.60
N THR A 93 -4.69 -17.60 -1.93
CA THR A 93 -4.97 -17.71 -0.49
C THR A 93 -6.04 -18.75 -0.16
N VAL A 94 -7.00 -18.99 -1.05
CA VAL A 94 -8.06 -19.99 -0.84
C VAL A 94 -7.52 -21.41 -1.05
N CYS A 95 -6.63 -21.60 -2.02
CA CYS A 95 -6.05 -22.91 -2.34
C CYS A 95 -4.92 -23.37 -1.40
N ASN A 96 -4.41 -22.50 -0.52
CA ASN A 96 -3.32 -22.87 0.41
C ASN A 96 -3.77 -22.80 1.89
N PRO A 97 -4.46 -23.82 2.41
CA PRO A 97 -5.04 -23.83 3.75
C PRO A 97 -4.00 -23.75 4.88
N SER A 98 -2.72 -23.98 4.60
CA SER A 98 -1.61 -23.89 5.57
C SER A 98 -1.37 -22.48 6.14
N THR A 99 -1.88 -21.43 5.49
CA THR A 99 -1.79 -20.03 5.98
C THR A 99 -3.03 -19.56 6.73
N ARG A 100 -4.08 -20.39 6.82
CA ARG A 100 -5.10 -20.19 7.85
C ARG A 100 -4.42 -20.49 9.18
N ARG A 101 -3.86 -19.47 9.83
CA ARG A 101 -3.90 -19.45 11.29
C ARG A 101 -5.38 -19.60 11.61
N GLY A 102 -5.79 -20.82 11.93
CA GLY A 102 -7.13 -21.08 12.45
C GLY A 102 -7.37 -20.14 13.64
N PRO A 103 -8.59 -20.10 14.18
CA PRO A 103 -8.75 -19.64 15.54
C PRO A 103 -7.64 -20.35 16.34
N PHE A 104 -6.82 -19.59 17.07
CA PHE A 104 -5.95 -20.20 18.10
C PHE A 104 -6.79 -21.29 18.76
N PRO A 105 -6.28 -22.54 18.90
CA PRO A 105 -7.05 -23.56 19.59
C PRO A 105 -7.46 -22.91 20.91
N LYS A 106 -8.77 -22.68 21.07
CA LYS A 106 -9.32 -22.36 22.37
C LYS A 106 -9.01 -23.63 23.14
N SER A 107 -7.91 -23.65 23.87
CA SER A 107 -7.71 -24.66 24.89
C SER A 107 -9.00 -24.66 25.69
N GLU A 108 -9.75 -25.75 25.64
CA GLU A 108 -10.98 -25.93 26.44
C GLU A 108 -10.69 -25.78 27.94
N GLU A 109 -9.41 -25.78 28.33
CA GLU A 109 -8.93 -25.71 29.71
C GLU A 109 -9.15 -24.40 30.46
N ASN A 110 -9.57 -23.30 29.83
CA ASN A 110 -9.77 -22.04 30.56
C ASN A 110 -11.24 -21.68 30.82
N VAL A 111 -12.08 -22.68 31.12
CA VAL A 111 -13.46 -22.45 31.62
C VAL A 111 -13.45 -21.68 32.95
N VAL A 112 -12.38 -21.85 33.74
CA VAL A 112 -12.14 -21.14 35.00
C VAL A 112 -12.04 -19.62 34.79
N ARG A 113 -11.63 -19.15 33.61
CA ARG A 113 -11.62 -17.72 33.26
C ARG A 113 -13.03 -17.10 33.25
N LEU A 114 -14.04 -17.90 32.95
CA LEU A 114 -15.44 -17.43 32.79
C LEU A 114 -16.22 -17.45 34.11
N THR A 115 -15.80 -18.28 35.07
CA THR A 115 -16.45 -18.42 36.38
C THR A 115 -15.60 -17.88 37.53
N GLY A 116 -14.31 -17.64 37.30
CA GLY A 116 -13.35 -17.18 38.30
C GLY A 116 -13.54 -15.72 38.67
N ARG A 117 -13.69 -15.46 39.97
CA ARG A 117 -13.60 -14.11 40.55
C ARG A 117 -12.13 -13.69 40.60
N HIS A 118 -11.64 -13.08 39.52
CA HIS A 118 -10.31 -12.46 39.48
C HIS A 118 -10.31 -11.13 40.25
N PHE A 119 -10.39 -11.21 41.58
CA PHE A 119 -10.02 -10.08 42.43
C PHE A 119 -8.51 -10.11 42.65
N PRO A 120 -7.81 -8.97 42.58
CA PRO A 120 -6.44 -8.87 43.05
C PRO A 120 -6.38 -9.34 44.50
N SER A 121 -5.67 -10.44 44.78
CA SER A 121 -5.33 -10.83 46.14
C SER A 121 -4.05 -10.10 46.56
N TYR A 122 -3.99 -9.71 47.84
CA TYR A 122 -2.76 -9.22 48.42
C TYR A 122 -1.73 -10.36 48.45
N VAL A 123 -0.52 -10.10 47.96
CA VAL A 123 0.58 -11.06 48.05
C VAL A 123 1.27 -10.80 49.38
N ASP A 124 1.27 -11.78 50.28
CA ASP A 124 1.97 -11.64 51.56
C ASP A 124 3.48 -11.48 51.32
N GLU A 125 4.08 -10.51 52.01
CA GLU A 125 5.49 -10.15 51.87
C GLU A 125 6.45 -11.32 52.17
N SER A 126 5.97 -12.39 52.80
CA SER A 126 6.75 -13.61 53.09
C SER A 126 7.06 -14.46 51.86
N GLU A 127 6.34 -14.29 50.75
CA GLU A 127 6.54 -15.07 49.51
C GLU A 127 7.42 -14.36 48.47
N SER A 128 7.81 -13.10 48.73
CA SER A 128 8.81 -12.39 47.93
C SER A 128 10.22 -12.81 48.37
N ARG A 129 10.70 -13.97 47.90
CA ARG A 129 12.10 -14.38 48.07
C ARG A 129 12.74 -14.83 46.78
#